data_AF-A0A945NKA6-F1
#
_entry.id   AF-A0A945NKA6-F1
#
_cell.length_a   1.000
_cell.length_b   1.000
_cell.length_c   1.000
_cell.angle_alpha   90.00
_cell.angle_beta   90.00
_cell.angle_gamma   90.00
#
_symmetry.space_group_name_H-M   'P 1'
#
loop_
_entity.id
_entity.type
_entity.pdbx_description
1 polymer ?
#
loop_
_entity_poly.entity_id
_entity_poly.type
_entity_poly.pdbx_seq_one_letter_code
_entity_poly.pdbx_strand_id
1 'polypeptide(L)'
;MSIEVKGELDVSSVPDMKPGMTPQDRKAIWLQVADMTEPEFDAMMAENKARQPNVPVEGGEAPDFNLDVLDRESGRTGEKIQLSDLRGKPVGLIFGSYT
;
A
#
# COMPACT_ATOMS: atom_id res chain seq x y z
N MET A 1 -17.11 -5.15 -14.33
CA MET A 1 -16.04 -5.52 -15.29
C MET A 1 -15.27 -6.63 -14.63
N SER A 2 -15.31 -7.85 -15.17
CA SER A 2 -14.61 -9.00 -14.61
C SER A 2 -13.16 -8.95 -15.06
N ILE A 3 -12.21 -8.91 -14.13
CA ILE A 3 -10.80 -9.11 -14.45
C ILE A 3 -10.57 -10.62 -14.44
N GLU A 4 -10.43 -11.20 -15.62
CA GLU A 4 -9.92 -12.57 -15.76
C GLU A 4 -8.43 -12.55 -15.40
N VAL A 5 -8.07 -13.19 -14.28
CA VAL A 5 -6.67 -13.50 -13.99
C VAL A 5 -6.28 -14.64 -14.93
N LYS A 6 -5.63 -14.30 -16.05
CA LYS A 6 -5.06 -15.29 -16.96
C LYS A 6 -3.80 -15.89 -16.35
N GLY A 7 -3.93 -17.10 -15.82
CA GLY A 7 -2.81 -17.96 -15.42
C GLY A 7 -2.55 -17.99 -13.91
N GLU A 8 -2.02 -19.12 -13.44
CA GLU A 8 -1.38 -19.20 -12.14
C GLU A 8 -0.30 -18.11 -12.03
N LEU A 9 -0.28 -17.38 -10.93
CA LEU A 9 0.84 -16.49 -10.60
C LEU A 9 2.07 -17.38 -10.37
N ASP A 10 2.85 -17.59 -11.44
CA ASP A 10 4.12 -18.32 -11.37
C ASP A 10 5.20 -17.46 -10.71
N VAL A 11 5.18 -17.47 -9.38
CA VAL A 11 6.16 -16.80 -8.53
C VAL A 11 7.51 -17.52 -8.51
N SER A 12 7.66 -18.68 -9.19
CA SER A 12 8.92 -19.43 -9.20
C SER A 12 10.03 -18.74 -10.00
N SER A 13 9.66 -17.78 -10.85
CA SER A 13 10.58 -16.95 -11.63
C SER A 13 10.97 -15.64 -10.92
N VAL A 14 10.30 -15.28 -9.81
CA VAL A 14 10.59 -14.05 -9.06
C VAL A 14 11.83 -14.28 -8.20
N PRO A 15 12.91 -13.51 -8.38
CA PRO A 15 14.11 -13.67 -7.58
C PRO A 15 13.84 -13.38 -6.10
N ASP A 16 14.24 -14.29 -5.21
CA ASP A 16 14.17 -14.06 -3.76
C ASP A 16 14.94 -12.80 -3.38
N MET A 17 14.29 -11.84 -2.69
CA MET A 17 15.01 -10.71 -2.11
C MET A 17 15.97 -11.21 -1.03
N LYS A 18 17.27 -11.06 -1.25
CA LYS A 18 18.32 -11.48 -0.32
C LYS A 18 18.90 -10.29 0.44
N PRO A 19 19.33 -10.48 1.71
CA PRO A 19 20.10 -9.47 2.41
C PRO A 19 21.34 -9.08 1.59
N GLY A 20 21.65 -7.78 1.50
CA GLY A 20 22.84 -7.27 0.80
C GLY A 20 22.66 -6.94 -0.69
N MET A 21 21.47 -7.10 -1.27
CA MET A 21 21.18 -6.65 -2.64
C MET A 21 21.36 -5.14 -2.82
N THR A 22 21.94 -4.75 -3.96
CA THR A 22 22.10 -3.35 -4.34
C THR A 22 20.74 -2.73 -4.73
N PRO A 23 20.61 -1.39 -4.71
CA PRO A 23 19.40 -0.72 -5.21
C PRO A 23 19.05 -1.08 -6.65
N GLN A 24 20.06 -1.31 -7.50
CA GLN A 24 19.91 -1.71 -8.89
C GLN A 24 19.35 -3.13 -9.03
N ASP A 25 19.83 -4.07 -8.22
CA ASP A 25 19.29 -5.44 -8.20
C ASP A 25 17.82 -5.45 -7.78
N ARG A 26 17.46 -4.64 -6.79
CA ARG A 26 16.07 -4.49 -6.31
C ARG A 26 15.17 -3.87 -7.38
N LYS A 27 15.68 -2.85 -8.10
CA LYS A 27 14.98 -2.22 -9.23
C LYS A 27 14.72 -3.24 -10.34
N ALA A 28 15.71 -4.07 -10.68
CA ALA A 28 15.56 -5.10 -11.70
C ALA A 28 14.48 -6.13 -11.34
N ILE A 29 14.43 -6.58 -10.08
CA ILE A 29 13.38 -7.49 -9.59
C ILE A 29 12.01 -6.81 -9.65
N TRP A 30 11.92 -5.55 -9.22
CA TRP A 30 10.67 -4.79 -9.25
C TRP A 30 10.11 -4.63 -10.66
N LEU A 31 10.95 -4.29 -11.65
CA LEU A 31 10.54 -4.14 -13.04
C LEU A 31 10.13 -5.47 -13.71
N GLN A 32 10.53 -6.63 -13.16
CA GLN A 32 10.08 -7.93 -13.65
C GLN A 32 8.68 -8.30 -13.15
N VAL A 33 8.34 -7.86 -11.93
CA VAL A 33 7.07 -8.22 -11.26
C VAL A 33 5.98 -7.18 -11.51
N ALA A 34 6.35 -5.91 -11.57
CA ALA A 34 5.42 -4.82 -11.80
C ALA A 34 5.24 -4.59 -13.30
N ASP A 35 3.99 -4.40 -13.73
CA ASP A 35 3.67 -3.92 -15.07
C ASP A 35 3.99 -2.41 -15.16
N MET A 36 5.28 -2.07 -15.19
CA MET A 36 5.76 -0.69 -15.22
C MET A 36 7.08 -0.54 -15.96
N THR A 37 7.28 0.61 -16.59
CA THR A 37 8.55 0.95 -17.26
C THR A 37 9.58 1.51 -16.28
N GLU A 38 10.84 1.52 -16.69
CA GLU A 38 11.93 2.10 -15.89
C GLU A 38 11.73 3.59 -15.52
N PRO A 39 11.33 4.48 -16.45
CA PRO A 39 11.03 5.87 -16.11
C PRO A 39 9.88 6.02 -15.12
N GLU A 40 8.83 5.18 -15.23
CA GLU A 40 7.71 5.19 -14.28
C GLU A 40 8.14 4.74 -12.89
N PHE A 41 9.01 3.73 -12.80
CA PHE A 41 9.60 3.30 -11.54
C PHE A 41 10.43 4.43 -10.91
N ASP A 42 11.28 5.10 -11.68
CA ASP A 42 12.12 6.19 -11.16
C ASP A 42 11.27 7.37 -10.68
N ALA A 43 10.21 7.72 -11.40
CA ALA A 43 9.25 8.74 -11.01
C ALA A 43 8.53 8.36 -9.70
N MET A 44 8.03 7.12 -9.59
CA MET A 44 7.39 6.60 -8.37
C MET A 44 8.35 6.64 -7.17
N MET A 45 9.60 6.22 -7.35
CA MET A 45 10.59 6.21 -6.29
C MET A 45 10.98 7.63 -5.85
N ALA A 46 11.10 8.57 -6.78
CA ALA A 46 11.34 9.97 -6.47
C ALA A 46 10.19 10.59 -5.66
N GLU A 47 8.94 10.33 -6.06
CA GLU A 47 7.75 10.79 -5.35
C GLU A 47 7.66 10.17 -3.93
N ASN A 48 7.89 8.86 -3.81
CA ASN A 48 7.92 8.18 -2.52
C ASN A 48 9.00 8.74 -1.58
N LYS A 49 10.21 9.00 -2.12
CA LYS A 49 11.29 9.62 -1.35
C LYS A 49 10.93 11.03 -0.89
N ALA A 50 10.25 11.82 -1.73
CA ALA A 50 9.78 13.15 -1.36
C ALA A 50 8.69 13.12 -0.28
N ARG A 51 7.85 12.08 -0.24
CA ARG A 51 6.83 11.86 0.79
C ARG A 51 7.39 11.33 2.11
N GLN A 52 8.50 10.59 2.06
CA GLN A 52 9.08 9.90 3.23
C GLN A 52 9.25 10.76 4.49
N PRO A 53 9.69 12.04 4.43
CA PRO A 53 9.82 12.89 5.62
C PRO A 53 8.49 13.21 6.31
N ASN A 54 7.37 13.08 5.60
CA ASN A 54 6.02 13.33 6.11
C ASN A 54 5.33 12.05 6.60
N VAL A 55 5.98 10.88 6.46
CA VAL A 55 5.43 9.61 6.93
C VAL A 55 5.58 9.54 8.45
N PRO A 56 4.52 9.14 9.19
CA PRO A 56 4.61 8.95 10.63
C PRO A 56 5.71 7.95 10.98
N VAL A 57 6.53 8.31 11.98
CA VAL A 57 7.52 7.37 12.52
C VAL A 57 6.85 6.31 13.37
N GLU A 58 7.43 5.11 13.41
CA GLU A 58 6.98 4.05 14.29
C GLU A 58 7.01 4.52 15.76
N GLY A 59 5.94 4.20 16.51
CA GLY A 59 5.76 4.68 17.89
C GLY A 59 5.35 6.15 18.01
N GLY A 60 5.34 6.90 16.91
CA GLY A 60 4.77 8.25 16.84
C GLY A 60 3.25 8.25 16.87
N GLU A 61 2.67 9.44 17.02
CA GLU A 61 1.22 9.59 16.96
C GLU A 61 0.70 9.31 15.54
N ALA A 62 -0.29 8.43 15.43
CA ALA A 62 -0.96 8.19 14.17
C ALA A 62 -1.72 9.44 13.71
N PRO A 63 -1.59 9.87 12.44
CA PRO A 63 -2.32 11.01 11.89
C PRO A 63 -3.81 10.84 12.06
N ASP A 64 -4.47 11.90 12.53
CA ASP A 64 -5.91 11.87 12.72
C ASP A 64 -6.64 11.98 11.37
N PHE A 65 -7.74 11.25 11.22
CA PHE A 65 -8.57 11.26 10.02
C PHE A 65 -10.02 10.87 10.32
N ASN A 66 -10.92 11.28 9.42
CA ASN A 66 -12.34 10.93 9.45
C ASN A 66 -12.72 10.05 8.26
N LEU A 67 -13.46 8.97 8.50
CA LEU A 67 -13.98 8.09 7.46
C LEU A 67 -15.49 7.90 7.60
N ASP A 68 -16.18 7.71 6.47
CA ASP A 68 -17.57 7.28 6.46
C ASP A 68 -17.65 5.81 6.88
N VAL A 69 -18.59 5.48 7.76
CA VAL A 69 -18.89 4.10 8.12
C VAL A 69 -19.72 3.47 7.02
N LEU A 70 -19.29 2.30 6.55
CA LEU A 70 -20.03 1.51 5.58
C LEU A 70 -20.96 0.51 6.28
N ASP A 71 -22.11 0.25 5.69
CA ASP A 71 -22.97 -0.85 6.09
C ASP A 71 -22.46 -2.20 5.53
N ARG A 72 -23.18 -3.28 5.83
CA ARG A 72 -22.83 -4.64 5.38
C ARG A 72 -22.96 -4.83 3.87
N GLU A 73 -23.68 -3.96 3.19
CA GLU A 73 -23.88 -3.96 1.74
C GLU A 73 -22.93 -2.97 1.05
N SER A 74 -21.94 -2.44 1.79
CA SER A 74 -20.97 -1.43 1.32
C SER A 74 -21.59 -0.06 1.00
N GLY A 75 -22.80 0.20 1.48
CA GLY A 75 -23.46 1.50 1.41
C GLY A 75 -22.88 2.48 2.44
N ARG A 76 -22.79 3.77 2.09
CA ARG A 76 -22.41 4.82 3.05
C ARG A 76 -23.57 5.05 4.01
N THR A 77 -23.33 4.91 5.30
CA THR A 77 -24.35 5.13 6.34
C THR A 77 -24.61 6.62 6.64
N GLY A 78 -23.66 7.49 6.26
CA GLY A 78 -23.64 8.91 6.65
C GLY A 78 -23.05 9.15 8.05
N GLU A 79 -22.81 8.10 8.83
CA GLU A 79 -22.02 8.17 10.06
C GLU A 79 -20.54 8.33 9.73
N LYS A 80 -19.83 9.11 10.54
CA LYS A 80 -18.39 9.31 10.44
C LYS A 80 -17.70 8.87 11.71
N ILE A 81 -16.52 8.28 11.55
CA ILE A 81 -15.64 7.91 12.65
C ILE A 81 -14.33 8.70 12.54
N GLN A 82 -13.94 9.34 13.64
CA GLN A 82 -12.65 9.99 13.80
C GLN A 82 -11.67 9.03 14.49
N LEU A 83 -10.43 8.94 14.03
CA LEU A 83 -9.43 8.07 14.66
C LEU A 83 -9.16 8.45 16.13
N SER A 84 -9.11 9.74 16.45
CA SER A 84 -8.89 10.22 17.82
C SER A 84 -10.00 9.83 18.81
N ASP A 85 -11.22 9.53 18.35
CA ASP A 85 -12.30 9.03 19.21
C ASP A 85 -12.05 7.59 19.71
N LEU A 86 -11.12 6.87 19.07
CA LEU A 86 -10.76 5.48 19.41
C LEU A 86 -9.56 5.38 20.36
N ARG A 87 -9.03 6.50 20.86
CA ARG A 87 -7.90 6.52 21.80
C ARG A 87 -8.20 5.67 23.04
N GLY A 88 -7.18 4.98 23.55
CA GLY A 88 -7.30 4.03 24.67
C GLY A 88 -7.74 2.61 24.27
N LYS A 89 -8.01 2.37 22.97
CA LYS A 89 -8.27 1.03 22.43
C LYS A 89 -7.23 0.69 21.36
N PRO A 90 -6.81 -0.59 21.23
CA PRO A 90 -6.00 -1.02 20.10
C PRO A 90 -6.82 -0.95 18.81
N VAL A 91 -6.25 -0.33 17.76
CA VAL A 91 -6.89 -0.16 16.45
C VAL A 91 -5.93 -0.65 15.36
N GLY A 92 -6.42 -1.47 14.44
CA GLY A 92 -5.70 -1.85 13.22
C GLY A 92 -6.26 -1.11 12.00
N LEU A 93 -5.38 -0.53 11.18
CA LEU A 93 -5.75 0.09 9.91
C LEU A 93 -5.37 -0.85 8.76
N ILE A 94 -6.36 -1.26 7.99
CA ILE A 94 -6.18 -2.16 6.86
C ILE A 94 -6.63 -1.42 5.60
N PHE A 95 -5.70 -1.23 4.67
CA PHE A 95 -5.99 -0.63 3.37
C PHE A 95 -6.12 -1.75 2.34
N GLY A 96 -7.20 -1.73 1.58
CA GLY A 96 -7.45 -2.66 0.49
C GLY A 96 -8.35 -2.00 -0.55
N SER A 97 -8.22 -2.43 -1.80
CA SER A 97 -9.22 -2.11 -2.82
C SER A 97 -10.30 -3.18 -2.80
N TYR A 98 -11.56 -2.75 -2.84
CA TYR A 98 -12.65 -3.62 -3.25
C TYR A 98 -12.98 -3.27 -4.71
N THR A 99 -13.02 -4.29 -5.57
CA THR A 99 -13.36 -4.18 -7.00
C THR A 99 -14.52 -5.08 -7.34
#